data_AF-A0AAV4B0A8-F1
#
_entry.id   AF-A0AAV4B0A8-F1
#
_cell.length_a   1.000
_cell.length_b   1.000
_cell.length_c   1.000
_cell.angle_alpha   90.00
_cell.angle_beta   90.00
_cell.angle_gamma   90.00
#
_symmetry.space_group_name_H-M   'P 1'
#
loop_
_entity.id
_entity.type
_entity.pdbx_description
1 polymer ?
#
loop_
_entity_poly.entity_id
_entity_poly.type
_entity_poly.pdbx_seq_one_letter_code
_entity_poly.pdbx_strand_id
1 'polypeptide(L)'
;MLADSEDQSVRSIQPKLRTGNKWRVNEAANHAKEGLKMKDIIGFTLTGGKGLRSEKIKWLSKIEAKEKRDMTIDEIILDEDPNRMQKAVQ
;
A
#
# COMPACT_ATOMS: atom_id res chain seq x y z
N MET A 1 4.95 7.80 -0.71
CA MET A 1 5.32 8.55 0.50
C MET A 1 6.61 9.31 0.25
N LEU A 2 6.76 10.49 0.83
CA LEU A 2 8.03 11.25 0.76
C LEU A 2 9.20 10.49 1.41
N ALA A 3 8.88 9.50 2.27
CA ALA A 3 9.84 8.60 2.91
C ALA A 3 10.72 7.80 1.93
N ASP A 4 10.22 7.54 0.72
CA ASP A 4 10.91 6.73 -0.29
C ASP A 4 11.68 7.62 -1.31
N SER A 5 11.81 8.93 -1.05
CA SER A 5 12.58 9.86 -1.90
C SER A 5 14.10 9.63 -1.75
N GLU A 6 14.83 9.81 -2.84
CA GLU A 6 16.30 9.81 -2.84
C GLU A 6 16.89 11.07 -2.19
N ASP A 7 16.14 12.17 -2.18
CA ASP A 7 16.56 13.42 -1.55
C ASP A 7 16.31 13.37 -0.03
N GLN A 8 17.40 13.50 0.72
CA GLN A 8 17.38 13.52 2.19
C GLN A 8 16.50 14.63 2.76
N SER A 9 16.51 15.81 2.12
CA SER A 9 15.72 16.96 2.55
C SER A 9 14.22 16.71 2.37
N VAL A 10 13.83 16.00 1.31
CA VAL A 10 12.44 15.62 1.05
C VAL A 10 12.00 14.52 2.03
N ARG A 11 12.89 13.57 2.31
CA ARG A 11 12.62 12.47 3.25
C ARG A 11 12.38 12.94 4.69
N SER A 12 12.97 14.05 5.11
CA SER A 12 12.86 14.57 6.47
C SER A 12 11.57 15.37 6.74
N ILE A 13 10.91 15.89 5.69
CA ILE A 13 9.74 16.78 5.84
C ILE A 13 8.51 16.09 6.44
N GLN A 14 8.41 14.75 6.33
CA GLN A 14 7.28 13.89 6.78
C GLN A 14 6.09 14.65 7.40
N PRO A 15 5.23 15.25 6.55
CA PRO A 15 4.22 16.17 7.03
C PRO A 15 3.16 15.41 7.83
N LYS A 16 2.80 15.96 8.99
CA LYS A 16 1.66 15.46 9.77
C LYS A 16 0.37 15.87 9.05
N LEU A 17 -0.19 14.93 8.29
CA LEU A 17 -1.47 15.11 7.62
C LEU A 17 -2.59 15.16 8.66
N ARG A 18 -3.38 16.23 8.66
CA ARG A 18 -4.60 16.34 9.48
C ARG A 18 -5.67 15.44 8.87
N THR A 19 -5.57 14.16 9.18
CA THR A 19 -6.65 13.19 8.95
C THR A 19 -7.53 13.15 10.20
N GLY A 20 -8.85 13.04 10.01
CA GLY A 20 -9.79 13.03 11.14
C GLY A 20 -9.52 11.86 12.11
N ASN A 21 -10.21 11.83 13.24
CA ASN A 21 -9.92 10.85 14.30
C ASN A 21 -10.14 9.37 13.92
N LYS A 22 -10.91 9.13 12.85
CA LYS A 22 -11.27 7.77 12.41
C LYS A 22 -10.23 7.09 11.54
N TRP A 23 -9.26 7.84 11.01
CA TRP A 23 -8.29 7.30 10.06
C TRP A 23 -6.93 7.95 10.23
N ARG A 24 -5.87 7.14 10.30
CA ARG A 24 -4.50 7.59 10.51
C ARG A 24 -3.63 7.10 9.35
N VAL A 25 -3.18 8.04 8.51
CA VAL A 25 -2.43 7.72 7.27
C VAL A 25 -1.18 6.89 7.54
N ASN A 26 -0.42 7.22 8.58
CA ASN A 26 0.82 6.51 8.89
C ASN A 26 0.56 5.06 9.30
N GLU A 27 -0.51 4.82 10.05
CA GLU A 27 -0.89 3.46 10.48
C GLU A 27 -1.35 2.64 9.27
N ALA A 28 -2.25 3.20 8.45
CA ALA A 28 -2.75 2.53 7.24
C ALA A 28 -1.60 2.19 6.26
N ALA A 29 -0.67 3.12 6.05
CA ALA A 29 0.46 2.89 5.15
C ALA A 29 1.49 1.91 5.72
N ASN A 30 1.72 1.90 7.03
CA ASN A 30 2.58 0.90 7.66
C ASN A 30 1.95 -0.50 7.55
N HIS A 31 0.66 -0.62 7.83
CA HIS A 31 -0.10 -1.87 7.67
C HIS A 31 -0.01 -2.40 6.24
N ALA A 32 -0.25 -1.54 5.25
CA ALA A 32 -0.11 -1.90 3.84
C ALA A 32 1.33 -2.33 3.47
N LYS A 33 2.35 -1.63 3.94
CA LYS A 33 3.75 -2.02 3.73
C LYS A 33 4.10 -3.37 4.35
N GLU A 34 3.56 -3.66 5.54
CA GLU A 34 3.74 -4.96 6.20
C GLU A 34 3.05 -6.09 5.43
N GLY A 35 1.81 -5.87 4.97
CA GLY A 35 1.10 -6.81 4.10
C GLY A 35 1.87 -7.11 2.80
N LEU A 36 2.40 -6.08 2.15
CA LEU A 36 3.23 -6.25 0.94
C LEU A 36 4.54 -6.98 1.22
N LYS A 37 5.21 -6.73 2.35
CA LYS A 37 6.39 -7.51 2.76
C LYS A 37 6.05 -8.99 2.99
N MET A 38 4.90 -9.27 3.59
CA MET A 38 4.44 -10.62 3.83
C MET A 38 4.15 -11.35 2.51
N LYS A 39 3.53 -10.66 1.53
CA LYS A 39 3.34 -11.15 0.16
C LYS A 39 4.67 -11.41 -0.55
N ASP A 40 5.70 -10.60 -0.30
CA ASP A 40 7.04 -10.82 -0.84
C ASP A 40 7.70 -12.11 -0.30
N ILE A 41 7.42 -12.48 0.96
CA ILE A 41 7.97 -13.68 1.60
C ILE A 41 7.18 -14.94 1.22
N ILE A 42 5.86 -14.88 1.36
CA ILE A 42 4.96 -16.05 1.20
C ILE A 42 4.65 -16.30 -0.27
N GLY A 43 4.68 -15.24 -1.08
CA GLY A 43 4.22 -15.25 -2.47
C GLY A 43 2.83 -14.65 -2.64
N PHE A 44 2.49 -14.33 -3.89
CA PHE A 44 1.22 -13.73 -4.24
C PHE A 44 0.11 -14.77 -4.40
N THR A 45 -1.03 -14.53 -3.76
CA THR A 45 -2.26 -15.29 -4.02
C THR A 45 -2.93 -14.72 -5.26
N LEU A 46 -3.04 -15.51 -6.32
CA LEU A 46 -3.72 -15.12 -7.55
C LEU A 46 -5.22 -15.36 -7.40
N THR A 47 -6.01 -14.29 -7.31
CA THR A 47 -7.48 -14.34 -7.27
C THR A 47 -8.08 -13.91 -8.61
N GLY A 48 -9.30 -14.35 -8.92
CA GLY A 48 -10.07 -13.84 -10.06
C GLY A 48 -9.52 -14.16 -11.46
N GLY A 49 -8.87 -15.32 -11.65
CA GLY A 49 -8.38 -15.73 -12.97
C GLY A 49 -7.08 -15.05 -13.42
N LYS A 50 -6.40 -14.31 -12.53
CA LYS A 50 -5.07 -13.73 -12.79
C LYS A 50 -3.98 -14.74 -13.16
N GLY A 51 -4.21 -16.04 -12.95
CA GLY A 51 -3.33 -17.12 -13.45
C GLY A 51 -3.46 -17.40 -14.96
N LEU A 52 -4.52 -16.92 -15.62
CA LEU A 52 -4.78 -17.10 -17.06
C LEU A 52 -4.27 -15.93 -17.92
N ARG A 53 -3.97 -14.79 -17.30
CA ARG A 53 -3.36 -13.63 -17.97
C ARG A 53 -1.90 -13.50 -17.56
N SER A 54 -1.06 -13.04 -18.48
CA SER A 54 0.35 -12.72 -18.24
C SER A 54 0.53 -11.45 -17.40
N GLU A 55 -0.17 -11.35 -16.26
CA GLU A 55 0.05 -10.25 -15.32
C GLU A 55 1.41 -10.46 -14.64
N LYS A 56 2.30 -9.48 -14.82
CA LYS A 56 3.60 -9.49 -14.15
C LYS A 56 3.40 -9.22 -12.67
N ILE A 57 3.73 -10.20 -11.84
CA ILE A 57 3.80 -10.02 -10.39
C ILE A 57 4.92 -9.03 -10.09
N LYS A 58 4.57 -7.93 -9.43
CA LYS A 58 5.53 -6.93 -8.96
C LYS A 58 5.85 -7.22 -7.49
N TRP A 59 7.15 -7.34 -7.19
CA TRP A 59 7.64 -7.63 -5.85
C TRP A 59 8.13 -6.34 -5.20
N LEU A 60 7.71 -6.04 -3.97
CA LEU A 60 8.02 -4.79 -3.28
C LEU A 60 9.55 -4.58 -3.17
N SER A 61 10.31 -5.64 -2.93
CA SER A 61 11.77 -5.65 -2.84
C SER A 61 12.49 -5.28 -4.13
N LYS A 62 11.89 -5.53 -5.30
CA LYS A 62 12.54 -5.41 -6.62
C LYS A 62 12.13 -4.19 -7.44
N ILE A 63 11.26 -3.34 -6.89
CA ILE A 63 10.68 -2.19 -7.62
C ILE A 63 11.24 -0.85 -7.17
N GLU A 64 11.16 0.13 -8.06
CA GLU A 64 11.62 1.50 -7.84
C GLU A 64 10.72 2.27 -6.86
N ALA A 65 11.25 3.37 -6.32
CA ALA A 65 10.55 4.20 -5.33
C ALA A 65 9.19 4.72 -5.80
N LYS A 66 8.97 4.99 -7.09
CA LYS A 66 7.64 5.38 -7.59
C LYS A 66 6.65 4.22 -7.52
N GLU A 67 7.02 3.08 -8.09
CA GLU A 67 6.15 1.89 -8.12
C GLU A 67 5.86 1.36 -6.72
N LYS A 68 6.82 1.46 -5.78
CA LYS A 68 6.58 1.13 -4.35
C LYS A 68 5.44 1.94 -3.77
N ARG A 69 5.38 3.23 -4.12
CA ARG A 69 4.34 4.14 -3.63
C ARG A 69 2.99 3.76 -4.21
N ASP A 70 2.93 3.57 -5.52
CA ASP A 70 1.69 3.21 -6.21
C ASP A 70 1.14 1.89 -5.66
N MET A 71 2.01 0.87 -5.50
CA MET A 71 1.63 -0.42 -4.90
C MET A 71 1.15 -0.29 -3.44
N THR A 72 1.80 0.55 -2.64
CA THR A 72 1.35 0.80 -1.26
C THR A 72 -0.02 1.48 -1.24
N ILE A 73 -0.28 2.41 -2.18
CA ILE A 73 -1.57 3.09 -2.29
C ILE A 73 -2.66 2.10 -2.70
N ASP A 74 -2.39 1.26 -3.71
CA ASP A 74 -3.33 0.22 -4.16
C ASP A 74 -3.69 -0.74 -3.01
N GLU A 75 -2.71 -1.14 -2.21
CA GLU A 75 -2.95 -2.00 -1.05
C GLU A 75 -3.82 -1.32 0.02
N ILE A 76 -3.58 -0.03 0.30
CA ILE A 76 -4.44 0.75 1.22
C ILE A 76 -5.87 0.82 0.70
N ILE A 77 -6.06 1.05 -0.61
CA ILE A 77 -7.39 1.12 -1.23
C ILE A 77 -8.09 -0.24 -1.08
N LEU A 78 -7.40 -1.34 -1.38
CA LEU A 78 -7.94 -2.69 -1.26
C LEU A 78 -8.36 -3.06 0.17
N ASP A 79 -7.65 -2.57 1.18
CA ASP A 79 -7.95 -2.80 2.60
C ASP A 79 -9.10 -1.90 3.11
N GLU A 80 -9.13 -0.63 2.69
CA GLU A 80 -10.08 0.37 3.20
C GLU A 80 -11.44 0.35 2.50
N ASP A 81 -11.49 0.14 1.18
CA ASP A 81 -12.75 0.16 0.42
C ASP A 81 -13.80 -0.86 0.91
N PRO A 82 -13.49 -2.15 1.13
CA PRO A 82 -14.47 -3.09 1.67
C PRO A 82 -14.92 -2.71 3.09
N ASN A 83 -13.99 -2.23 3.92
CA ASN A 83 -14.28 -1.77 5.28
C ASN A 83 -15.22 -0.55 5.29
N ARG A 84 -15.09 0.36 4.32
CA ARG A 84 -16.01 1.49 4.14
C ARG A 84 -17.40 1.04 3.71
N MET A 85 -17.48 0.12 2.75
CA MET A 85 -18.77 -0.42 2.28
C MET A 85 -19.53 -1.14 3.39
N GLN A 86 -18.84 -1.93 4.22
CA GLN A 86 -19.46 -2.61 5.35
C GLN A 86 -20.04 -1.63 6.39
N LYS A 87 -19.31 -0.56 6.71
CA LYS A 87 -19.76 0.48 7.66
C LYS A 87 -20.94 1.31 7.16
N ALA A 88 -21.14 1.42 5.85
CA ALA A 88 -22.23 2.20 5.26
C ALA A 88 -23.57 1.44 5.20
N VAL A 89 -23.52 0.10 5.31
CA VAL A 89 -24.69 -0.78 5.27
C VAL A 89 -25.27 -1.04 6.68
N GLN A 90 -24.55 -0.66 7.74
CA GLN A 90 -25.00 -0.75 9.14
C GLN A 90 -25.77 0.47 9.61
#